data_AF-A0A8J6RL65-F1
#
_entry.id   AF-A0A8J6RL65-F1
#
_cell.length_a   1.000
_cell.length_b   1.000
_cell.length_c   1.000
_cell.angle_alpha   90.00
_cell.angle_beta   90.00
_cell.angle_gamma   90.00
#
_symmetry.space_group_name_H-M   'P 1'
#
loop_
_entity.id
_entity.type
_entity.pdbx_description
1 polymer ?
#
loop_
_entity_poly.entity_id
_entity_poly.type
_entity_poly.pdbx_seq_one_letter_code
_entity_poly.pdbx_strand_id
1 'polypeptide(L)'
;MDWFPRRHAIVLARSSPSRLAYLEKIGIIIPQRSGGSSRLEVFYSWEQILEIRAISRLRQHLSFQTIRKILQYFDDRGVGRTLRDKHLVINHHGVSWVQPGTTATPQVIHLVGHGCSFMGQFVLAPVEADASALGFSSGMTSPTTPKVVDIEHFRKKIRSR
;
A
#
# COMPACT_ATOMS: atom_id res chain seq x y z
N MET A 1 5.69 22.58 13.01
CA MET A 1 6.27 21.41 12.32
C MET A 1 7.38 20.90 13.22
N ASP A 2 7.21 19.71 13.78
CA ASP A 2 8.17 19.16 14.74
C ASP A 2 9.34 18.48 14.01
N TRP A 3 10.56 18.85 14.42
CA TRP A 3 11.81 18.34 13.87
C TRP A 3 12.49 17.42 14.89
N PHE A 4 12.80 16.20 14.47
CA PHE A 4 13.33 15.17 15.34
C PHE A 4 14.78 14.88 14.99
N PRO A 5 15.71 14.96 15.96
CA PRO A 5 17.10 14.54 15.72
C PRO A 5 17.15 13.05 15.40
N ARG A 6 18.18 12.61 14.68
CA ARG A 6 18.37 11.20 14.24
C ARG A 6 18.06 10.16 15.33
N ARG A 7 18.52 10.38 16.57
CA ARG A 7 18.26 9.46 17.70
C ARG A 7 16.78 9.24 17.98
N HIS A 8 15.97 10.30 17.94
CA HIS A 8 14.52 10.21 18.14
C HIS A 8 13.84 9.62 16.90
N ALA A 9 14.29 10.01 15.71
CA ALA A 9 13.74 9.49 14.45
C ALA A 9 13.86 7.97 14.34
N ILE A 10 15.00 7.39 14.77
CA ILE A 10 15.21 5.93 14.82
C ILE A 10 14.14 5.24 15.69
N VAL A 11 13.90 5.77 16.88
CA VAL A 11 12.93 5.23 17.85
C VAL A 11 11.50 5.38 17.32
N LEU A 12 11.13 6.59 16.89
CA LEU A 12 9.78 6.89 16.40
C LEU A 12 9.45 6.10 15.14
N ALA A 13 10.37 6.03 14.18
CA ALA A 13 10.19 5.28 12.94
C ALA A 13 10.26 3.75 13.15
N ARG A 14 10.72 3.28 14.32
CA ARG A 14 11.02 1.86 14.60
C ARG A 14 11.93 1.26 13.51
N SER A 15 13.00 1.98 13.20
CA SER A 15 13.92 1.65 12.10
C SER A 15 15.37 1.70 12.56
N SER A 16 16.33 1.42 11.67
CA SER A 16 17.76 1.44 11.99
C SER A 16 18.48 2.65 11.38
N PRO A 17 19.62 3.09 11.94
CA PRO A 17 20.44 4.15 11.34
C PRO A 17 20.78 3.88 9.87
N SER A 18 21.17 2.64 9.56
CA SER A 18 21.52 2.22 8.20
C SER A 18 20.31 2.30 7.26
N ARG A 19 19.10 1.99 7.76
CA ARG A 19 17.87 2.10 6.98
C ARG A 19 17.54 3.55 6.66
N LEU A 20 17.66 4.46 7.64
CA LEU A 20 17.46 5.89 7.42
C LEU A 20 18.46 6.44 6.39
N ALA A 21 19.75 6.14 6.55
CA ALA A 21 20.79 6.55 5.61
C ALA A 21 20.54 6.01 4.20
N TYR A 22 20.05 4.77 4.08
CA TYR A 22 19.70 4.20 2.80
C TYR A 22 18.50 4.90 2.15
N LEU A 23 17.42 5.16 2.90
CA LEU A 23 16.23 5.86 2.39
C LEU A 23 16.56 7.29 1.97
N GLU A 24 17.47 7.95 2.68
CA GLU A 24 18.02 9.24 2.32
C GLU A 24 18.83 9.18 1.03
N LYS A 25 19.76 8.20 0.92
CA LYS A 25 20.61 8.01 -0.26
C LYS A 25 19.80 7.85 -1.56
N ILE A 26 18.63 7.22 -1.49
CA ILE A 26 17.74 7.00 -2.64
C ILE A 26 16.66 8.07 -2.81
N GLY A 27 16.72 9.14 -2.00
CA GLY A 27 15.83 10.30 -2.12
C GLY A 27 14.37 10.05 -1.70
N ILE A 28 14.09 8.98 -0.94
CA ILE A 28 12.74 8.75 -0.40
C ILE A 28 12.47 9.72 0.77
N ILE A 29 13.50 10.02 1.56
CA ILE A 29 13.45 11.03 2.61
C ILE A 29 14.56 12.04 2.39
N ILE A 30 14.35 13.29 2.79
CA ILE A 30 15.30 14.39 2.61
C ILE A 30 15.40 15.14 3.95
N PRO A 31 16.18 14.63 4.93
CA PRO A 31 16.25 15.24 6.24
C PRO A 31 16.91 16.61 6.19
N GLN A 32 16.47 17.50 7.08
CA GLN A 32 17.07 18.82 7.24
C GLN A 32 18.43 18.69 7.95
N ARG A 33 19.41 19.47 7.50
CA ARG A 33 20.72 19.59 8.15
C ARG A 33 20.84 20.97 8.76
N SER A 34 21.28 21.04 10.01
CA SER A 34 21.58 22.29 10.70
C SER A 34 22.89 22.15 11.47
N GLY A 35 23.65 23.24 11.59
CA GLY A 35 24.95 23.28 12.26
C GLY A 35 26.07 23.85 11.40
N GLY A 36 27.20 24.16 12.05
CA GLY A 36 28.40 24.68 11.39
C GLY A 36 29.21 23.59 10.68
N SER A 37 30.23 24.01 9.92
CA SER A 37 31.04 23.16 9.03
C SER A 37 31.65 21.90 9.66
N SER A 38 31.79 21.81 11.00
CA SER A 38 32.42 20.65 11.66
C SER A 38 31.44 19.60 12.18
N ARG A 39 30.15 19.92 12.40
CA ARG A 39 29.13 18.98 12.88
C ARG A 39 27.75 19.36 12.36
N LEU A 40 27.34 18.70 11.28
CA LEU A 40 25.98 18.79 10.77
C LEU A 40 25.07 17.86 11.57
N GLU A 41 24.13 18.44 12.32
CA GLU A 41 23.04 17.72 12.93
C GLU A 41 21.94 17.44 11.90
N VAL A 42 21.36 16.25 11.96
CA VAL A 42 20.37 15.76 10.99
C VAL A 42 19.01 15.62 11.68
N PHE A 43 18.02 16.29 11.11
CA PHE A 43 16.66 16.38 11.60
C PHE A 43 15.65 15.82 10.60
N TYR A 44 14.65 15.13 11.11
CA TYR A 44 13.59 14.50 10.34
C TYR A 44 12.27 15.14 10.72
N SER A 45 11.43 15.44 9.74
CA SER A 45 10.06 15.90 10.02
C SER A 45 9.18 14.73 10.44
N TRP A 46 8.03 15.05 11.06
CA TRP A 46 7.01 14.04 11.37
C TRP A 46 6.57 13.25 10.14
N GLU A 47 6.39 13.91 9.01
CA GLU A 47 6.00 13.26 7.75
C GLU A 47 7.02 12.25 7.26
N GLN A 48 8.31 12.56 7.42
CA GLN A 48 9.37 11.62 7.07
C GLN A 48 9.37 10.41 8.00
N ILE A 49 9.08 10.61 9.29
CA ILE A 49 8.97 9.50 10.25
C ILE A 49 7.83 8.55 9.85
N LEU A 50 6.66 9.09 9.48
CA LEU A 50 5.53 8.29 9.02
C LEU A 50 5.86 7.55 7.71
N GLU A 51 6.53 8.21 6.77
CA GLU A 51 6.98 7.60 5.52
C GLU A 51 7.95 6.42 5.75
N ILE A 52 8.95 6.62 6.62
CA ILE A 52 9.90 5.55 7.00
C ILE A 52 9.15 4.37 7.62
N ARG A 53 8.15 4.64 8.48
CA ARG A 53 7.36 3.59 9.13
C ARG A 53 6.51 2.82 8.12
N ALA A 54 5.83 3.51 7.21
CA ALA A 54 5.04 2.89 6.14
C ALA A 54 5.91 1.95 5.27
N ILE A 55 7.06 2.44 4.83
CA ILE A 55 8.01 1.64 4.03
C ILE A 55 8.57 0.46 4.82
N SER A 56 8.89 0.67 6.10
CA SER A 56 9.42 -0.40 6.96
C SER A 56 8.38 -1.50 7.15
N ARG A 57 7.10 -1.16 7.30
CA ARG A 57 6.01 -2.12 7.41
C ARG A 57 5.82 -2.91 6.10
N LEU A 58 5.80 -2.25 4.95
CA LEU A 58 5.70 -2.94 3.66
C LEU A 58 6.90 -3.86 3.39
N ARG A 59 8.10 -3.47 3.83
CA ARG A 59 9.32 -4.26 3.62
C ARG A 59 9.30 -5.61 4.34
N GLN A 60 8.45 -5.78 5.36
CA GLN A 60 8.24 -7.06 6.03
C GLN A 60 7.52 -8.08 5.13
N HIS A 61 6.82 -7.62 4.10
CA HIS A 61 6.02 -8.46 3.21
C HIS A 61 6.48 -8.41 1.75
N LEU A 62 7.16 -7.34 1.34
CA LEU A 62 7.54 -7.09 -0.04
C LEU A 62 9.05 -6.94 -0.22
N SER A 63 9.53 -7.31 -1.41
CA SER A 63 10.87 -6.96 -1.87
C SER A 63 11.03 -5.43 -1.98
N PHE A 64 12.25 -4.92 -1.79
CA PHE A 64 12.48 -3.49 -1.97
C PHE A 64 12.25 -3.04 -3.42
N GLN A 65 12.52 -3.91 -4.39
CA GLN A 65 12.25 -3.64 -5.79
C GLN A 65 10.75 -3.51 -6.07
N THR A 66 9.93 -4.33 -5.40
CA THR A 66 8.47 -4.23 -5.49
C THR A 66 7.98 -2.91 -4.89
N ILE A 67 8.51 -2.49 -3.75
CA ILE A 67 8.18 -1.18 -3.16
C ILE A 67 8.54 -0.05 -4.12
N ARG A 68 9.70 -0.11 -4.78
CA ARG A 68 10.06 0.89 -5.82
C ARG A 68 9.08 0.94 -6.98
N LYS A 69 8.57 -0.21 -7.43
CA LYS A 69 7.53 -0.26 -8.47
C LYS A 69 6.22 0.38 -7.99
N ILE A 70 5.83 0.15 -6.74
CA ILE A 70 4.65 0.80 -6.14
C ILE A 70 4.82 2.33 -6.10
N LEU A 71 5.99 2.79 -5.62
CA LEU A 71 6.31 4.22 -5.57
C LEU A 71 6.24 4.85 -6.97
N GLN A 72 6.80 4.16 -7.98
CA GLN A 72 6.76 4.61 -9.37
C GLN A 72 5.32 4.65 -9.90
N TYR A 73 4.51 3.63 -9.61
CA TYR A 73 3.11 3.60 -10.00
C TYR A 73 2.33 4.82 -9.48
N PHE A 74 2.56 5.25 -8.23
CA PHE A 74 1.91 6.45 -7.71
C PHE A 74 2.39 7.74 -8.36
N ASP A 75 3.68 7.81 -8.69
CA ASP A 75 4.29 8.94 -9.39
C ASP A 75 3.71 9.07 -10.82
N ASP A 76 3.65 7.95 -11.55
CA ASP A 76 3.10 7.87 -12.91
C ASP A 76 1.60 8.24 -12.96
N ARG A 77 0.88 8.04 -11.85
CA ARG A 77 -0.55 8.39 -11.70
C ARG A 77 -0.77 9.80 -11.14
N GLY A 78 0.29 10.55 -10.82
CA GLY A 78 0.19 11.90 -10.28
C GLY A 78 -0.36 11.99 -8.85
N VAL A 79 -0.38 10.88 -8.09
CA VAL A 79 -0.92 10.83 -6.71
C VAL A 79 0.18 11.05 -5.66
N GLY A 80 1.39 11.38 -6.11
CA GLY A 80 2.55 11.61 -5.26
C GLY A 80 3.19 10.30 -4.77
N ARG A 81 4.53 10.32 -4.74
CA ARG A 81 5.37 9.16 -4.43
C ARG A 81 5.37 8.74 -2.94
N THR A 82 4.60 9.38 -2.07
CA THR A 82 4.57 9.06 -0.63
C THR A 82 3.62 7.91 -0.34
N LEU A 83 3.98 7.08 0.65
CA LEU A 83 3.16 5.98 1.16
C LEU A 83 2.43 6.35 2.45
N ARG A 84 2.94 7.31 3.22
CA ARG A 84 2.37 7.73 4.52
C ARG A 84 0.92 8.17 4.47
N ASP A 85 0.48 8.67 3.31
CA ASP A 85 -0.85 9.22 3.06
C ASP A 85 -1.75 8.25 2.28
N LYS A 86 -1.28 7.03 2.03
CA LYS A 86 -2.00 6.01 1.27
C LYS A 86 -2.54 4.91 2.19
N HIS A 87 -3.80 4.54 2.00
CA HIS A 87 -4.39 3.42 2.71
C HIS A 87 -4.01 2.11 2.02
N LEU A 88 -2.91 1.50 2.48
CA LEU A 88 -2.39 0.26 1.92
C LEU A 88 -2.80 -0.94 2.78
N VAL A 89 -3.44 -1.92 2.15
CA VAL A 89 -3.86 -3.18 2.78
C VAL A 89 -2.94 -4.30 2.31
N ILE A 90 -2.36 -5.02 3.26
CA ILE A 90 -1.45 -6.14 3.01
C ILE A 90 -2.21 -7.43 3.31
N ASN A 91 -2.40 -8.27 2.29
CA ASN A 91 -3.07 -9.56 2.38
C ASN A 91 -2.12 -10.70 1.98
N HIS A 92 -2.52 -11.95 2.23
CA HIS A 92 -1.73 -13.13 1.82
C HIS A 92 -1.40 -13.16 0.31
N HIS A 93 -2.26 -12.56 -0.50
CA HIS A 93 -2.11 -12.55 -1.97
C HIS A 93 -1.36 -11.33 -2.50
N GLY A 94 -1.03 -10.33 -1.65
CA GLY A 94 -0.26 -9.17 -2.07
C GLY A 94 -0.68 -7.86 -1.39
N VAL A 95 -0.56 -6.74 -2.11
CA VAL A 95 -0.82 -5.39 -1.55
C VAL A 95 -1.82 -4.65 -2.43
N SER A 96 -2.83 -4.08 -1.77
CA SER A 96 -3.86 -3.24 -2.38
C SER A 96 -3.79 -1.82 -1.82
N TRP A 97 -4.12 -0.84 -2.65
CA TRP A 97 -4.37 0.52 -2.26
C TRP A 97 -5.87 0.79 -2.27
N VAL A 98 -6.39 1.29 -1.14
CA VAL A 98 -7.77 1.70 -0.99
C VAL A 98 -7.84 3.21 -1.14
N GLN A 99 -8.53 3.66 -2.18
CA GLN A 99 -8.81 5.06 -2.40
C GLN A 99 -10.24 5.36 -1.90
N PRO A 100 -10.44 6.41 -1.08
CA PRO A 100 -11.78 6.90 -0.81
C PRO A 100 -12.40 7.32 -2.16
N GLY A 101 -13.47 6.64 -2.57
CA GLY A 101 -14.17 7.00 -3.79
C GLY A 101 -14.82 8.37 -3.65
N THR A 102 -14.93 9.09 -4.77
CA THR A 102 -15.80 10.29 -4.86
C THR A 102 -17.28 9.89 -4.72
N THR A 103 -17.59 8.62 -4.99
CA THR A 103 -18.89 7.98 -4.78
C THR A 103 -18.83 7.10 -3.53
N ALA A 104 -19.99 6.79 -2.93
CA ALA A 104 -20.15 6.12 -1.64
C ALA A 104 -19.43 4.75 -1.46
N THR A 105 -18.75 4.24 -2.48
CA THR A 105 -17.98 2.99 -2.45
C THR A 105 -16.48 3.26 -2.62
N PRO A 106 -15.62 2.79 -1.69
CA PRO A 106 -14.17 2.92 -1.83
C PRO A 106 -13.67 2.12 -3.04
N GLN A 107 -12.70 2.69 -3.76
CA GLN A 107 -12.06 2.01 -4.89
C GLN A 107 -10.85 1.22 -4.38
N VAL A 108 -10.80 -0.07 -4.66
CA VAL A 108 -9.67 -0.93 -4.28
C VAL A 108 -8.84 -1.25 -5.52
N ILE A 109 -7.56 -0.88 -5.48
CA ILE A 109 -6.61 -1.07 -6.57
C ILE A 109 -5.55 -2.06 -6.10
N HIS A 110 -5.47 -3.22 -6.73
CA HIS A 110 -4.43 -4.21 -6.47
C HIS A 110 -3.11 -3.78 -7.10
N LEU A 111 -2.09 -3.56 -6.27
CA LEU A 111 -0.77 -3.11 -6.70
C LEU A 111 0.15 -4.29 -7.01
N VAL A 112 0.10 -5.34 -6.19
CA VAL A 112 0.99 -6.49 -6.32
C VAL A 112 0.20 -7.74 -6.01
N GLY A 113 0.29 -8.76 -6.85
CA GLY A 113 -0.33 -10.07 -6.63
C GLY A 113 0.62 -11.24 -6.78
N HIS A 114 0.44 -12.28 -5.97
CA HIS A 114 1.02 -13.59 -6.28
C HIS A 114 0.38 -14.13 -7.57
N GLY A 115 1.17 -14.28 -8.63
CA GLY A 115 0.70 -14.78 -9.94
C GLY A 115 0.12 -13.74 -10.90
N CYS A 116 0.07 -12.45 -10.51
CA CYS A 116 -0.33 -11.36 -11.40
C CYS A 116 0.88 -10.49 -11.77
N SER A 117 1.23 -10.46 -13.06
CA SER A 117 2.34 -9.65 -13.59
C SER A 117 2.02 -8.16 -13.72
N PHE A 118 0.73 -7.78 -13.63
CA PHE A 118 0.27 -6.42 -13.89
C PHE A 118 -0.11 -5.70 -12.59
N MET A 119 0.51 -4.53 -12.37
CA MET A 119 0.25 -3.64 -11.25
C MET A 119 -0.89 -2.67 -11.59
N GLY A 120 -1.80 -2.42 -10.64
CA GLY A 120 -2.84 -1.41 -10.77
C GLY A 120 -4.19 -1.93 -11.30
N GLN A 121 -4.57 -3.15 -10.96
CA GLN A 121 -5.87 -3.72 -11.35
C GLN A 121 -6.96 -3.28 -10.37
N PHE A 122 -8.11 -2.83 -10.87
CA PHE A 122 -9.28 -2.55 -10.02
C PHE A 122 -9.89 -3.86 -9.51
N VAL A 123 -10.17 -3.90 -8.22
CA VAL A 123 -10.83 -5.04 -7.56
C VAL A 123 -12.23 -4.63 -7.16
N LEU A 124 -13.21 -5.38 -7.64
CA LEU A 124 -14.57 -5.32 -7.10
C LEU A 124 -14.56 -6.10 -5.78
N ALA A 125 -14.51 -5.38 -4.66
CA ALA A 125 -14.74 -5.98 -3.35
C ALA A 125 -16.24 -5.88 -3.03
N PRO A 126 -16.94 -6.99 -2.72
CA PRO A 126 -18.27 -6.89 -2.16
C PRO A 126 -18.16 -6.16 -0.82
N VAL A 127 -18.78 -4.99 -0.72
CA VAL A 127 -18.94 -4.31 0.56
C VAL A 127 -20.06 -5.07 1.27
N GLU A 128 -19.70 -5.96 2.19
CA GLU A 128 -20.65 -6.42 3.20
C GLU A 128 -20.98 -5.19 4.05
N ALA A 129 -22.08 -4.53 3.70
CA ALA A 129 -22.66 -3.52 4.55
C ALA A 129 -23.23 -4.27 5.77
N ASP A 130 -22.45 -4.33 6.85
CA ASP A 130 -22.95 -4.72 8.16
C ASP A 130 -23.98 -3.69 8.63
N ALA A 131 -25.23 -3.83 8.17
CA ALA A 131 -26.37 -3.39 8.93
C ALA A 131 -26.56 -4.43 10.04
N SER A 132 -26.16 -4.10 11.26
CA SER A 132 -26.22 -4.96 12.45
C SER A 132 -27.65 -5.35 12.90
N ALA A 133 -28.47 -5.92 12.02
CA ALA A 133 -29.78 -6.51 12.28
C ALA A 133 -30.11 -7.40 11.07
N LEU A 134 -30.02 -8.72 11.13
CA LEU A 134 -31.05 -9.61 11.68
C LEU A 134 -30.40 -11.00 11.83
N GLY A 135 -30.39 -11.51 13.07
CA GLY A 135 -29.59 -12.67 13.45
C GLY A 135 -29.90 -13.95 12.68
N PHE A 136 -28.84 -14.61 12.20
CA PHE A 136 -28.79 -16.05 12.08
C PHE A 136 -27.39 -16.54 12.44
N SER A 137 -27.36 -17.43 13.42
CA SER A 137 -26.19 -18.13 13.92
C SER A 137 -25.66 -19.16 12.92
N SER A 138 -24.34 -19.39 13.03
CA SER A 138 -23.64 -20.66 12.81
C SER A 138 -23.24 -21.04 11.38
N GLY A 139 -21.97 -21.46 11.25
CA GLY A 139 -21.54 -22.43 10.24
C GLY A 139 -20.38 -21.99 9.36
N MET A 140 -19.16 -22.44 9.71
CA MET A 140 -18.05 -22.56 8.75
C MET A 140 -18.50 -23.34 7.50
N THR A 141 -18.11 -22.91 6.29
CA THR A 141 -17.72 -23.82 5.19
C THR A 141 -16.82 -23.10 4.17
N SER A 142 -15.82 -23.84 3.66
CA SER A 142 -14.78 -23.45 2.68
C SER A 142 -15.28 -22.66 1.48
N PRO A 143 -14.40 -21.82 0.86
CA PRO A 143 -14.70 -21.23 -0.44
C PRO A 143 -14.74 -22.35 -1.50
N THR A 144 -15.96 -22.64 -1.95
CA THR A 144 -16.23 -23.45 -3.12
C THR A 144 -15.63 -22.73 -4.34
N THR A 145 -15.02 -23.52 -5.23
CA THR A 145 -14.37 -23.10 -6.46
C THR A 145 -15.09 -21.95 -7.19
N PRO A 146 -14.39 -20.90 -7.64
CA PRO A 146 -15.04 -19.81 -8.35
C PRO A 146 -15.63 -20.32 -9.66
N LYS A 147 -16.95 -20.21 -9.78
CA LYS A 147 -17.71 -20.50 -10.99
C LYS A 147 -17.40 -19.41 -12.03
N VAL A 148 -16.33 -19.61 -12.79
CA VAL A 148 -15.99 -18.72 -13.91
C VAL A 148 -17.06 -18.87 -14.98
N VAL A 149 -17.73 -17.77 -15.32
CA VAL A 149 -18.68 -17.71 -16.44
C VAL A 149 -17.88 -17.57 -17.73
N ASP A 150 -17.88 -18.62 -18.54
CA ASP A 150 -17.32 -18.58 -19.89
C ASP A 150 -18.29 -17.84 -20.83
N ILE A 151 -17.96 -16.59 -21.14
CA ILE A 151 -18.75 -15.71 -22.01
C ILE A 151 -18.75 -16.23 -23.46
N GLU A 152 -17.70 -16.92 -23.91
CA GLU A 152 -17.61 -17.48 -25.27
C GLU A 152 -18.55 -18.69 -25.42
N HIS A 153 -18.70 -19.48 -24.36
CA HIS A 153 -19.69 -20.56 -24.32
C HIS A 153 -21.13 -20.03 -24.38
N PHE A 154 -21.39 -18.84 -23.80
CA PHE A 154 -22.69 -18.18 -23.89
C PHE A 154 -22.98 -17.65 -25.31
N ARG A 155 -21.97 -17.09 -25.98
CA ARG A 155 -22.08 -16.58 -27.36
C ARG A 155 -22.37 -17.67 -28.38
N LYS A 156 -21.75 -18.85 -28.27
CA LYS A 156 -22.03 -19.99 -29.15
C LYS A 156 -23.49 -20.47 -29.05
N LYS A 157 -24.07 -20.42 -27.85
CA LYS A 157 -25.45 -20.88 -27.60
C LYS A 157 -26.52 -19.95 -28.19
N ILE A 158 -26.21 -18.66 -28.37
CA ILE A 158 -27.15 -17.69 -28.97
C ILE A 158 -27.13 -17.75 -30.50
N ARG A 159 -26.01 -18.17 -31.11
CA ARG A 159 -25.88 -18.27 -32.57
C ARG A 159 -26.39 -19.59 -33.18
N SER A 160 -26.83 -20.56 -32.39
CA SER A 160 -27.34 -21.85 -32.88
C SER A 160 -28.87 -21.96 -32.85
N ARG A 161 -29.59 -20.87 -33.12
CA ARG A 161 -31.02 -20.90 -33.42
C ARG A 161 -31.29 -20.32 -34.78
#